data_AF-W4GGY9-F1
#
_entry.id   AF-W4GGY9-F1
#
_cell.length_a   1.000
_cell.length_b   1.000
_cell.length_c   1.000
_cell.angle_alpha   90.00
_cell.angle_beta   90.00
_cell.angle_gamma   90.00
#
_symmetry.space_group_name_H-M   'P 1'
#
loop_
_entity.id
_entity.type
_entity.pdbx_description
1 polymer ?
#
loop_
_entity_poly.entity_id
_entity_poly.type
_entity_poly.pdbx_seq_one_letter_code
_entity_poly.pdbx_strand_id
1 'polypeptide(L)'
;MAAKRKATSTLTPTSPVKRVTRGSSRPTPEPSATPSSTAPKKQPTTTSKKAAAILTKSATSSKKAASRKAGKSKPAPVAPASASLPAFSFGGFGTPCPMPAPTMPTPTSSPAIARPLDEVYSRSLGASSASVVGDYDVMLNQVAITASTSNNKFYRIQLIQQSPNMWNVYSRWGRVGEDGVYRLWGPMATLEDAERVFCQKFKDKSKNNWADRYNFVPKKGAYEMVELDEKAAMVSTSDGPKVIGDDSVPSQLAPPTQKLMRMIFDKAMFKSELVRMQLDPKRMPLGTLSINQIQKGVAVLDTLRDSLDAGQVTTSHLQTLSAKFYQLIPHAYSRSTIPPVLNTPQQLEQKYEMLSTLHDIVVAQDVEKALGDAAPTTKHSLDLKYAELNAGLDVVTPDDPLHEVIMQYVANTKGTGGGGFSCYASKLVVQDIWAVRRTPEDQSFSSFDSTPNHRLLWHGTNVAVVAAILKSGLRIMPSSGGRVGKGIYLANMLEKSKSYVRPTHVDGHNIGCLFLVEAALGKMHEIRQDDSRLTKAPAGYDSVLAKGTLHPNPDEDRIVQLDGQDVRVNVGRPVTLKNEHSSFHHDEYLVYQESQQRLRYIITFKM
;
A
#
# COMPACT_ATOMS: atom_id res chain seq x y z
N MET A 1 -63.86 -13.92 -7.33
CA MET A 1 -63.99 -15.35 -6.94
C MET A 1 -62.91 -16.18 -7.63
N ALA A 2 -62.58 -17.35 -7.06
CA ALA A 2 -61.68 -18.37 -7.58
C ALA A 2 -62.03 -18.84 -9.02
N ALA A 3 -61.19 -19.54 -9.80
CA ALA A 3 -59.74 -19.83 -9.79
C ALA A 3 -59.38 -20.50 -11.14
N LYS A 4 -58.10 -20.74 -11.45
CA LYS A 4 -57.70 -21.82 -12.38
C LYS A 4 -56.31 -22.37 -12.05
N ARG A 5 -56.19 -23.71 -12.08
CA ARG A 5 -55.00 -24.48 -11.68
C ARG A 5 -54.14 -24.87 -12.89
N LYS A 6 -52.87 -25.15 -12.58
CA LYS A 6 -51.80 -25.78 -13.37
C LYS A 6 -52.24 -26.80 -14.43
N ALA A 7 -51.49 -26.85 -15.52
CA ALA A 7 -51.16 -28.09 -16.24
C ALA A 7 -49.64 -28.18 -16.45
N THR A 8 -49.08 -29.38 -16.36
CA THR A 8 -47.64 -29.67 -16.46
C THR A 8 -47.39 -30.38 -17.80
N SER A 9 -46.27 -30.11 -18.49
CA SER A 9 -45.89 -30.81 -19.72
C SER A 9 -44.59 -31.59 -19.54
N THR A 10 -44.66 -32.90 -19.79
CA THR A 10 -43.55 -33.85 -19.73
C THR A 10 -42.83 -33.94 -21.07
N LEU A 11 -41.49 -33.89 -21.05
CA LEU A 11 -40.62 -34.17 -22.19
C LEU A 11 -40.10 -35.62 -22.16
N THR A 12 -39.90 -36.23 -23.34
CA THR A 12 -38.96 -37.32 -23.74
C THR A 12 -39.49 -37.99 -25.04
N PRO A 13 -38.77 -38.90 -25.73
CA PRO A 13 -37.53 -38.63 -26.46
C PRO A 13 -37.43 -39.35 -27.85
N THR A 14 -36.57 -38.91 -28.78
CA THR A 14 -36.00 -39.80 -29.82
C THR A 14 -34.73 -39.24 -30.47
N SER A 15 -33.74 -40.11 -30.67
CA SER A 15 -32.46 -39.88 -31.39
C SER A 15 -32.49 -40.61 -32.76
N PRO A 16 -31.35 -40.99 -33.38
CA PRO A 16 -30.29 -40.21 -34.06
C PRO A 16 -30.19 -40.59 -35.58
N VAL A 17 -29.14 -40.16 -36.32
CA VAL A 17 -28.27 -41.03 -37.19
C VAL A 17 -27.28 -40.28 -38.14
N LYS A 18 -25.99 -40.65 -38.00
CA LYS A 18 -24.84 -40.76 -38.95
C LYS A 18 -24.50 -39.72 -40.05
N ARG A 19 -23.38 -39.02 -39.82
CA ARG A 19 -22.04 -39.18 -40.48
C ARG A 19 -21.96 -39.77 -41.92
N VAL A 20 -21.34 -39.01 -42.83
CA VAL A 20 -20.45 -39.49 -43.93
C VAL A 20 -19.20 -38.59 -44.03
N THR A 21 -18.08 -39.11 -44.56
CA THR A 21 -16.71 -38.53 -44.53
C THR A 21 -16.05 -38.46 -45.92
N ARG A 22 -15.27 -37.39 -46.20
CA ARG A 22 -14.08 -37.25 -47.11
C ARG A 22 -13.81 -35.74 -47.33
N GLY A 23 -12.60 -35.22 -47.57
CA GLY A 23 -11.24 -35.78 -47.57
C GLY A 23 -10.32 -35.09 -48.61
N SER A 24 -9.12 -34.63 -48.21
CA SER A 24 -8.05 -34.02 -49.07
C SER A 24 -8.35 -32.60 -49.62
N SER A 25 -7.41 -31.68 -49.93
CA SER A 25 -5.93 -31.68 -49.91
C SER A 25 -5.35 -30.27 -49.64
N ARG A 26 -4.07 -30.20 -49.23
CA ARG A 26 -3.23 -28.98 -49.07
C ARG A 26 -2.79 -28.39 -50.43
N PRO A 27 -2.50 -27.07 -50.50
CA PRO A 27 -1.16 -26.67 -50.95
C PRO A 27 -0.50 -25.58 -50.08
N THR A 28 0.82 -25.50 -50.15
CA THR A 28 1.69 -24.44 -49.58
C THR A 28 1.69 -23.18 -50.43
N PRO A 29 2.15 -22.04 -49.86
CA PRO A 29 3.38 -21.45 -50.41
C PRO A 29 4.40 -20.98 -49.35
N GLU A 30 5.64 -20.82 -49.78
CA GLU A 30 6.81 -20.29 -49.04
C GLU A 30 7.17 -18.87 -49.57
N PRO A 31 8.25 -18.18 -49.12
CA PRO A 31 8.13 -16.76 -48.78
C PRO A 31 8.81 -15.77 -49.74
N SER A 32 8.40 -14.51 -49.63
CA SER A 32 9.10 -13.31 -50.10
C SER A 32 8.94 -12.23 -49.02
N ALA A 33 9.83 -11.28 -48.73
CA ALA A 33 11.17 -10.85 -49.13
C ALA A 33 11.16 -9.32 -48.90
N THR A 34 12.04 -8.83 -48.03
CA THR A 34 12.21 -7.40 -47.71
C THR A 34 12.84 -6.61 -48.87
N PRO A 35 12.57 -5.29 -49.01
CA PRO A 35 13.39 -4.41 -49.85
C PRO A 35 14.70 -4.06 -49.13
N SER A 36 15.83 -4.37 -49.76
CA SER A 36 17.19 -4.04 -49.28
C SER A 36 17.70 -2.74 -49.86
N SER A 37 18.52 -2.01 -49.10
CA SER A 37 19.31 -0.88 -49.59
C SER A 37 20.36 -1.30 -50.63
N THR A 38 20.73 -0.38 -51.52
CA THR A 38 21.81 -0.54 -52.49
C THR A 38 23.19 -0.53 -51.82
N ALA A 39 23.99 -1.55 -52.14
CA ALA A 39 25.44 -1.65 -51.95
C ALA A 39 26.18 -0.82 -53.06
N PRO A 40 27.50 -0.96 -53.39
CA PRO A 40 28.56 -1.87 -52.89
C PRO A 40 29.91 -1.12 -52.61
N LYS A 41 31.09 -1.72 -52.32
CA LYS A 41 31.83 -2.85 -52.93
C LYS A 41 33.04 -3.27 -52.06
N LYS A 42 33.25 -4.59 -51.92
CA LYS A 42 34.48 -5.39 -52.23
C LYS A 42 35.90 -4.94 -51.75
N GLN A 43 36.88 -5.80 -51.40
CA GLN A 43 36.96 -7.27 -51.12
C GLN A 43 38.38 -7.60 -50.50
N PRO A 44 39.01 -8.80 -50.63
CA PRO A 44 39.54 -9.69 -49.56
C PRO A 44 41.06 -9.47 -49.19
N THR A 45 41.86 -10.31 -48.48
CA THR A 45 41.87 -11.80 -48.28
C THR A 45 42.74 -12.29 -47.09
N THR A 46 42.17 -13.16 -46.24
CA THR A 46 42.67 -14.44 -45.62
C THR A 46 44.17 -14.78 -45.37
N THR A 47 44.41 -15.66 -44.37
CA THR A 47 45.62 -16.50 -44.03
C THR A 47 46.74 -15.79 -43.21
N SER A 48 47.56 -16.42 -42.34
CA SER A 48 47.69 -17.82 -41.83
C SER A 48 48.43 -17.94 -40.44
N LYS A 49 48.20 -19.08 -39.75
CA LYS A 49 49.05 -19.92 -38.84
C LYS A 49 50.35 -19.41 -38.15
N LYS A 50 50.53 -19.91 -36.90
CA LYS A 50 51.80 -20.18 -36.14
C LYS A 50 52.65 -18.95 -35.70
N ALA A 51 53.66 -19.05 -34.81
CA ALA A 51 53.84 -19.76 -33.53
C ALA A 51 55.19 -19.33 -32.88
N ALA A 52 55.29 -19.39 -31.54
CA ALA A 52 56.52 -19.45 -30.71
C ALA A 52 57.55 -18.28 -30.66
N ALA A 53 57.60 -17.65 -29.47
CA ALA A 53 58.76 -17.36 -28.59
C ALA A 53 60.06 -16.69 -29.10
N ILE A 54 60.64 -15.76 -28.30
CA ILE A 54 62.08 -15.68 -27.98
C ILE A 54 62.42 -14.68 -26.81
N LEU A 55 63.27 -15.15 -25.87
CA LEU A 55 64.31 -14.47 -25.02
C LEU A 55 63.97 -13.23 -24.13
N THR A 56 63.96 -13.38 -22.78
CA THR A 56 65.00 -13.02 -21.75
C THR A 56 65.20 -11.53 -21.44
N LYS A 57 64.93 -11.02 -20.21
CA LYS A 57 65.69 -11.13 -18.92
C LYS A 57 66.98 -10.28 -18.81
N SER A 58 66.86 -9.11 -18.17
CA SER A 58 67.74 -8.58 -17.10
C SER A 58 66.97 -7.43 -16.40
N ALA A 59 66.85 -7.25 -15.08
CA ALA A 59 67.56 -7.67 -13.87
C ALA A 59 68.70 -6.75 -13.41
N THR A 60 68.37 -5.80 -12.51
CA THR A 60 69.24 -5.40 -11.39
C THR A 60 68.40 -4.98 -10.17
N SER A 61 68.77 -5.55 -9.02
CA SER A 61 68.36 -5.10 -7.69
C SER A 61 69.47 -4.14 -7.15
N SER A 62 69.38 -3.43 -6.03
CA SER A 62 68.93 -3.89 -4.70
C SER A 62 68.98 -2.78 -3.62
N LYS A 63 68.16 -2.93 -2.56
CA LYS A 63 68.46 -2.75 -1.09
C LYS A 63 69.09 -1.42 -0.57
N LYS A 64 68.97 -1.02 0.71
CA LYS A 64 68.07 -1.31 1.87
C LYS A 64 68.56 -0.51 3.12
N ALA A 65 67.72 0.31 3.75
CA ALA A 65 67.83 0.76 5.16
C ALA A 65 66.46 1.38 5.58
N ALA A 66 65.76 1.13 6.70
CA ALA A 66 65.97 0.50 8.03
C ALA A 66 66.14 1.50 9.21
N SER A 67 65.53 1.17 10.37
CA SER A 67 65.63 1.84 11.70
C SER A 67 64.71 3.07 11.94
N ARG A 68 64.15 3.39 13.14
CA ARG A 68 63.60 2.65 14.33
C ARG A 68 62.84 3.66 15.24
N LYS A 69 62.15 3.18 16.29
CA LYS A 69 61.33 3.95 17.26
C LYS A 69 62.10 4.83 18.28
N ALA A 70 61.57 6.03 18.59
CA ALA A 70 61.64 6.79 19.87
C ALA A 70 60.64 7.99 19.82
N GLY A 71 60.24 8.69 20.90
CA GLY A 71 60.26 8.35 22.34
C GLY A 71 60.21 9.56 23.33
N LYS A 72 59.01 9.94 23.83
CA LYS A 72 58.72 11.09 24.78
C LYS A 72 58.89 12.49 24.12
N SER A 73 58.28 13.61 24.57
CA SER A 73 57.66 13.98 25.87
C SER A 73 56.42 14.92 25.74
N LYS A 74 55.82 15.30 26.89
CA LYS A 74 54.59 16.10 27.08
C LYS A 74 54.83 17.62 26.95
N PRO A 75 53.81 18.43 26.64
CA PRO A 75 53.28 19.35 27.65
C PRO A 75 51.74 19.37 27.73
N ALA A 76 51.20 20.04 28.76
CA ALA A 76 49.77 20.13 29.04
C ALA A 76 49.14 21.45 28.55
N PRO A 77 47.81 21.50 28.42
CA PRO A 77 47.05 22.73 28.64
C PRO A 77 46.00 22.60 29.76
N VAL A 78 45.56 23.76 30.22
CA VAL A 78 44.77 24.02 31.44
C VAL A 78 43.26 23.80 31.22
N ALA A 79 42.54 23.39 32.26
CA ALA A 79 41.07 23.27 32.26
C ALA A 79 40.38 24.49 32.89
N PRO A 80 39.18 24.87 32.45
CA PRO A 80 38.28 25.75 33.20
C PRO A 80 37.09 25.02 33.84
N ALA A 81 36.65 25.58 34.96
CA ALA A 81 35.67 25.11 35.93
C ALA A 81 34.32 24.57 35.41
N SER A 82 33.77 23.60 36.14
CA SER A 82 32.32 23.35 36.23
C SER A 82 31.75 24.08 37.44
N ALA A 83 30.61 24.75 37.28
CA ALA A 83 29.91 25.44 38.36
C ALA A 83 28.83 24.53 38.98
N SER A 84 28.71 24.56 40.30
CA SER A 84 27.75 23.79 41.09
C SER A 84 26.43 24.55 41.30
N LEU A 85 25.35 23.80 41.51
CA LEU A 85 24.10 24.30 42.11
C LEU A 85 23.96 23.71 43.54
N PRO A 86 23.37 24.46 44.49
CA PRO A 86 23.39 24.09 45.90
C PRO A 86 22.30 23.10 46.31
N ALA A 87 22.58 22.36 47.39
CA ALA A 87 21.62 21.48 48.06
C ALA A 87 20.77 22.23 49.11
N PHE A 88 19.60 21.68 49.43
CA PHE A 88 18.88 21.96 50.68
C PHE A 88 18.59 20.66 51.44
N SER A 89 18.46 20.77 52.77
CA SER A 89 18.64 19.66 53.71
C SER A 89 17.34 19.14 54.36
N PHE A 90 17.49 18.02 55.05
CA PHE A 90 16.50 17.11 55.66
C PHE A 90 15.61 17.67 56.79
N GLY A 91 14.45 17.00 56.94
CA GLY A 91 13.75 16.69 58.19
C GLY A 91 12.52 15.82 57.87
N GLY A 92 12.12 14.77 58.59
CA GLY A 92 12.67 14.10 59.78
C GLY A 92 12.12 12.65 59.91
N PHE A 93 12.54 11.91 60.94
CA PHE A 93 12.39 10.44 61.03
C PHE A 93 11.01 9.91 61.50
N GLY A 94 10.67 8.71 61.02
CA GLY A 94 9.73 7.75 61.63
C GLY A 94 10.24 6.31 61.42
N THR A 95 10.18 5.47 62.46
CA THR A 95 10.86 4.16 62.56
C THR A 95 10.13 2.98 61.88
N PRO A 96 10.80 1.83 61.65
CA PRO A 96 10.41 0.87 60.61
C PRO A 96 9.45 -0.25 61.04
N CYS A 97 8.83 -0.90 60.04
CA CYS A 97 8.18 -2.21 60.15
C CYS A 97 8.69 -3.16 59.05
N PRO A 98 8.59 -4.49 59.23
CA PRO A 98 9.47 -5.46 58.57
C PRO A 98 9.09 -5.77 57.11
N MET A 99 10.11 -6.08 56.29
CA MET A 99 9.90 -6.52 54.90
C MET A 99 9.38 -7.97 54.83
N PRO A 100 8.37 -8.26 53.99
CA PRO A 100 8.09 -9.61 53.51
C PRO A 100 9.17 -10.06 52.51
N ALA A 101 9.45 -11.36 52.47
CA ALA A 101 10.36 -11.96 51.49
C ALA A 101 9.83 -11.85 50.03
N PRO A 102 10.71 -11.86 49.02
CA PRO A 102 10.28 -11.69 47.63
C PRO A 102 9.53 -12.91 47.10
N THR A 103 8.20 -12.79 46.98
CA THR A 103 7.38 -13.71 46.19
C THR A 103 7.68 -13.55 44.71
N MET A 104 8.03 -14.65 44.05
CA MET A 104 8.15 -14.69 42.59
C MET A 104 6.80 -14.33 41.95
N PRO A 105 6.77 -13.48 40.91
CA PRO A 105 5.53 -13.18 40.21
C PRO A 105 5.04 -14.43 39.47
N THR A 106 3.86 -14.91 39.86
CA THR A 106 3.07 -15.83 39.03
C THR A 106 2.77 -15.17 37.67
N PRO A 107 2.74 -15.92 36.57
CA PRO A 107 2.45 -15.35 35.26
C PRO A 107 0.98 -14.90 35.21
N THR A 108 0.76 -13.59 35.29
CA THR A 108 -0.56 -12.99 35.04
C THR A 108 -0.99 -13.34 33.63
N SER A 109 -2.05 -14.15 33.49
CA SER A 109 -2.57 -14.56 32.20
C SER A 109 -3.08 -13.35 31.42
N SER A 110 -2.35 -12.96 30.37
CA SER A 110 -2.88 -12.05 29.34
C SER A 110 -4.18 -12.65 28.77
N PRO A 111 -5.19 -11.84 28.45
CA PRO A 111 -6.46 -12.34 27.90
C PRO A 111 -6.19 -13.13 26.62
N ALA A 112 -6.76 -14.33 26.52
CA ALA A 112 -6.46 -15.29 25.46
C ALA A 112 -6.85 -14.72 24.09
N ILE A 113 -5.84 -14.52 23.23
CA ILE A 113 -6.02 -13.99 21.87
C ILE A 113 -6.62 -15.09 20.99
N ALA A 114 -7.94 -15.08 20.80
CA ALA A 114 -8.62 -16.05 19.94
C ALA A 114 -8.26 -15.82 18.46
N ARG A 115 -7.31 -16.59 17.92
CA ARG A 115 -6.90 -16.57 16.50
C ARG A 115 -7.81 -17.46 15.63
N PRO A 116 -8.11 -17.11 14.37
CA PRO A 116 -8.94 -17.91 13.49
C PRO A 116 -8.25 -19.21 13.07
N LEU A 117 -9.01 -20.30 13.03
CA LEU A 117 -8.59 -21.50 12.31
C LEU A 117 -8.29 -21.18 10.85
N ASP A 118 -7.36 -21.94 10.27
CA ASP A 118 -7.08 -21.87 8.86
C ASP A 118 -8.30 -22.27 8.00
N GLU A 119 -8.65 -21.46 6.99
CA GLU A 119 -9.83 -21.69 6.14
C GLU A 119 -9.83 -23.11 5.51
N VAL A 120 -8.65 -23.62 5.13
CA VAL A 120 -8.52 -24.97 4.56
C VAL A 120 -8.73 -26.03 5.64
N TYR A 121 -8.28 -25.80 6.88
CA TYR A 121 -8.59 -26.68 8.01
C TYR A 121 -10.11 -26.73 8.24
N SER A 122 -10.77 -25.58 8.42
CA SER A 122 -12.21 -25.50 8.67
C SER A 122 -13.03 -26.19 7.57
N ARG A 123 -12.66 -26.00 6.30
CA ARG A 123 -13.34 -26.59 5.14
C ARG A 123 -13.12 -28.10 4.99
N SER A 124 -11.95 -28.63 5.34
CA SER A 124 -11.57 -30.02 5.05
C SER A 124 -11.66 -30.98 6.25
N LEU A 125 -11.63 -30.46 7.47
CA LEU A 125 -11.56 -31.24 8.71
C LEU A 125 -12.69 -30.90 9.70
N GLY A 126 -13.45 -29.82 9.44
CA GLY A 126 -14.50 -29.32 10.32
C GLY A 126 -13.97 -28.40 11.42
N ALA A 127 -14.74 -27.35 11.74
CA ALA A 127 -14.36 -26.32 12.72
C ALA A 127 -15.10 -26.41 14.06
N SER A 128 -16.20 -27.17 14.16
CA SER A 128 -17.25 -27.04 15.18
C SER A 128 -16.87 -27.33 16.64
N SER A 129 -15.63 -27.76 16.92
CA SER A 129 -15.08 -27.88 18.28
C SER A 129 -13.59 -27.48 18.38
N ALA A 130 -13.00 -26.99 17.28
CA ALA A 130 -11.58 -26.72 17.20
C ALA A 130 -11.26 -25.24 17.43
N SER A 131 -10.17 -24.96 18.12
CA SER A 131 -9.69 -23.60 18.38
C SER A 131 -8.16 -23.53 18.29
N VAL A 132 -7.64 -22.35 17.94
CA VAL A 132 -6.19 -22.08 18.01
C VAL A 132 -5.82 -21.78 19.46
N VAL A 133 -4.75 -22.42 19.95
CA VAL A 133 -4.27 -22.22 21.33
C VAL A 133 -3.39 -20.98 21.41
N GLY A 134 -3.78 -20.02 22.24
CA GLY A 134 -2.98 -18.85 22.60
C GLY A 134 -2.45 -18.06 21.39
N ASP A 135 -1.15 -17.80 21.37
CA ASP A 135 -0.47 -17.07 20.29
C ASP A 135 0.14 -17.97 19.19
N TYR A 136 -0.05 -19.30 19.29
CA TYR A 136 0.58 -20.31 18.43
C TYR A 136 -0.06 -20.39 17.03
N ASP A 137 -0.04 -19.28 16.30
CA ASP A 137 -0.33 -19.15 14.87
C ASP A 137 0.75 -18.29 14.21
N VAL A 138 1.35 -18.78 13.14
CA VAL A 138 2.38 -18.04 12.41
C VAL A 138 2.32 -18.28 10.92
N MET A 139 2.36 -17.18 10.15
CA MET A 139 2.55 -17.19 8.71
C MET A 139 4.02 -16.90 8.39
N LEU A 140 4.66 -17.84 7.70
CA LEU A 140 6.04 -17.71 7.25
C LEU A 140 6.07 -17.62 5.71
N ASN A 141 6.95 -16.79 5.17
CA ASN A 141 7.13 -16.59 3.74
C ASN A 141 8.60 -16.77 3.32
N GLN A 142 8.82 -17.31 2.13
CA GLN A 142 10.13 -17.51 1.53
C GLN A 142 10.08 -17.15 0.05
N VAL A 143 10.83 -16.12 -0.32
CA VAL A 143 11.03 -15.73 -1.71
C VAL A 143 12.51 -15.81 -2.10
N ALA A 144 12.76 -16.37 -3.28
CA ALA A 144 14.04 -16.28 -3.95
C ALA A 144 13.78 -16.10 -5.45
N ILE A 145 14.42 -15.10 -6.06
CA ILE A 145 14.30 -14.78 -7.49
C ILE A 145 15.61 -15.14 -8.18
N THR A 146 15.52 -15.82 -9.31
CA THR A 146 16.64 -16.07 -10.23
C THR A 146 16.22 -15.68 -11.65
N ALA A 147 17.13 -15.73 -12.62
CA ALA A 147 16.83 -15.37 -14.00
C ALA A 147 15.75 -16.26 -14.67
N SER A 148 15.56 -17.50 -14.22
CA SER A 148 14.67 -18.48 -14.87
C SER A 148 13.69 -19.17 -13.91
N THR A 149 13.84 -19.01 -12.60
CA THR A 149 12.97 -19.63 -11.59
C THR A 149 12.71 -18.70 -10.41
N SER A 150 11.59 -18.92 -9.71
CA SER A 150 11.37 -18.36 -8.38
C SER A 150 10.91 -19.42 -7.39
N ASN A 151 11.42 -19.34 -6.17
CA ASN A 151 10.70 -19.82 -5.01
C ASN A 151 9.82 -18.66 -4.55
N ASN A 152 8.50 -18.87 -4.47
CA ASN A 152 7.55 -17.95 -3.85
C ASN A 152 6.60 -18.80 -3.02
N LYS A 153 6.98 -19.07 -1.76
CA LYS A 153 6.47 -20.16 -0.94
C LYS A 153 6.05 -19.69 0.44
N PHE A 154 4.92 -20.19 0.92
CA PHE A 154 4.47 -19.96 2.30
C PHE A 154 4.56 -21.22 3.16
N TYR A 155 4.54 -21.02 4.47
CA TYR A 155 4.38 -22.06 5.48
C TYR A 155 3.57 -21.47 6.65
N ARG A 156 2.32 -21.91 6.86
CA ARG A 156 1.55 -21.59 8.08
C ARG A 156 1.70 -22.73 9.09
N ILE A 157 1.79 -22.38 10.37
CA ILE A 157 1.76 -23.33 11.49
C ILE A 157 0.71 -22.85 12.48
N GLN A 158 -0.16 -23.74 12.97
CA GLN A 158 -1.12 -23.47 14.04
C GLN A 158 -1.08 -24.60 15.08
N LEU A 159 -1.14 -24.28 16.37
CA LEU A 159 -1.44 -25.25 17.42
C LEU A 159 -2.95 -25.23 17.66
N ILE A 160 -3.62 -26.36 17.39
CA ILE A 160 -5.07 -26.49 17.43
C ILE A 160 -5.47 -27.44 18.55
N GLN A 161 -6.35 -27.00 19.44
CA GLN A 161 -7.07 -27.86 20.37
C GLN A 161 -8.37 -28.31 19.69
N GLN A 162 -8.55 -29.62 19.51
CA GLN A 162 -9.77 -30.19 18.89
C GLN A 162 -10.81 -30.64 19.93
N SER A 163 -10.35 -30.96 21.13
CA SER A 163 -11.17 -31.26 22.30
C SER A 163 -10.33 -30.99 23.55
N PRO A 164 -10.92 -30.97 24.77
CA PRO A 164 -10.21 -30.53 25.97
C PRO A 164 -8.83 -31.16 26.21
N ASN A 165 -8.66 -32.44 25.83
CA ASN A 165 -7.43 -33.21 26.02
C ASN A 165 -6.82 -33.70 24.68
N MET A 166 -7.07 -33.00 23.56
CA MET A 166 -6.55 -33.40 22.25
C MET A 166 -6.02 -32.22 21.44
N TRP A 167 -4.70 -32.14 21.35
CA TRP A 167 -3.99 -31.10 20.61
C TRP A 167 -3.34 -31.65 19.34
N ASN A 168 -3.30 -30.84 18.29
CA ASN A 168 -2.60 -31.13 17.05
C ASN A 168 -1.85 -29.89 16.59
N VAL A 169 -0.65 -30.06 16.05
CA VAL A 169 -0.03 -28.99 15.25
C VAL A 169 -0.48 -29.16 13.81
N TYR A 170 -1.13 -28.14 13.27
CA TYR A 170 -1.46 -28.03 11.86
C TYR A 170 -0.33 -27.32 11.13
N SER A 171 0.02 -27.79 9.93
CA SER A 171 0.97 -27.12 9.04
C SER A 171 0.45 -27.13 7.61
N ARG A 172 0.45 -25.97 6.94
CA ARG A 172 0.04 -25.83 5.53
C ARG A 172 1.07 -25.05 4.74
N TRP A 173 1.39 -25.52 3.53
CA TRP A 173 2.44 -24.91 2.70
C TRP A 173 2.19 -25.09 1.20
N GLY A 174 2.86 -24.27 0.38
CA GLY A 174 2.67 -24.27 -1.07
C GLY A 174 3.17 -22.98 -1.71
N ARG A 175 2.67 -22.65 -2.90
CA ARG A 175 2.92 -21.36 -3.57
C ARG A 175 2.05 -20.25 -2.95
N VAL A 176 2.49 -18.99 -2.98
CA VAL A 176 1.63 -17.85 -2.60
C VAL A 176 0.50 -17.65 -3.62
N GLY A 177 -0.73 -17.44 -3.15
CA GLY A 177 -1.95 -17.41 -3.97
C GLY A 177 -2.70 -18.75 -4.13
N GLU A 178 -2.17 -19.87 -3.63
CA GLU A 178 -2.78 -21.21 -3.76
C GLU A 178 -3.18 -21.81 -2.40
N ASP A 179 -4.15 -22.72 -2.35
CA ASP A 179 -4.54 -23.39 -1.08
C ASP A 179 -3.39 -24.27 -0.54
N GLY A 180 -2.58 -24.88 -1.41
CA GLY A 180 -1.40 -25.67 -1.03
C GLY A 180 -1.71 -27.08 -0.52
N VAL A 181 -0.82 -27.63 0.31
CA VAL A 181 -0.96 -28.95 0.95
C VAL A 181 -0.82 -28.77 2.46
N TYR A 182 -1.62 -29.51 3.23
CA TYR A 182 -1.58 -29.48 4.69
C TYR A 182 -1.19 -30.83 5.31
N ARG A 183 -0.82 -30.80 6.59
CA ARG A 183 -0.60 -31.97 7.45
C ARG A 183 -0.95 -31.64 8.89
N LEU A 184 -1.58 -32.59 9.57
CA LEU A 184 -1.69 -32.62 11.04
C LEU A 184 -0.54 -33.42 11.63
N TRP A 185 -0.01 -32.94 12.76
CA TRP A 185 0.95 -33.61 13.60
C TRP A 185 0.30 -33.82 14.97
N GLY A 186 -0.09 -35.06 15.24
CA GLY A 186 -0.86 -35.43 16.44
C GLY A 186 -1.76 -36.65 16.16
N PRO A 187 -2.72 -36.94 17.05
CA PRO A 187 -3.01 -36.19 18.27
C PRO A 187 -1.86 -36.26 19.30
N MET A 188 -1.72 -35.20 20.10
CA MET A 188 -0.82 -35.12 21.25
C MET A 188 -1.64 -35.26 22.53
N ALA A 189 -1.08 -35.98 23.52
CA ALA A 189 -1.73 -36.23 24.80
C ALA A 189 -1.53 -35.10 25.84
N THR A 190 -0.57 -34.21 25.61
CA THR A 190 -0.26 -33.05 26.46
C THR A 190 -0.17 -31.78 25.61
N LEU A 191 -0.40 -30.63 26.25
CA LEU A 191 -0.22 -29.33 25.59
C LEU A 191 1.28 -29.09 25.32
N GLU A 192 2.12 -29.41 26.29
CA GLU A 192 3.58 -29.23 26.27
C GLU A 192 4.23 -29.98 25.08
N ASP A 193 3.75 -31.18 24.74
CA ASP A 193 4.21 -31.90 23.55
C ASP A 193 3.79 -31.22 22.24
N ALA A 194 2.57 -30.67 22.19
CA ALA A 194 2.10 -29.91 21.04
C ALA A 194 2.90 -28.61 20.86
N GLU A 195 3.16 -27.87 21.94
CA GLU A 195 3.99 -26.66 21.97
C GLU A 195 5.42 -26.96 21.51
N ARG A 196 6.02 -28.05 22.04
CA ARG A 196 7.35 -28.52 21.65
C ARG A 196 7.43 -28.85 20.15
N VAL A 197 6.41 -29.51 19.60
CA VAL A 197 6.35 -29.79 18.16
C VAL A 197 6.14 -28.51 17.34
N PHE A 198 5.28 -27.59 17.77
CA PHE A 198 5.11 -26.29 17.11
C PHE A 198 6.43 -25.51 17.06
N CYS A 199 7.09 -25.37 18.22
CA CYS A 199 8.35 -24.64 18.36
C CYS A 199 9.47 -25.28 17.52
N GLN A 200 9.53 -26.61 17.45
CA GLN A 200 10.46 -27.30 16.58
C GLN A 200 10.16 -27.04 15.10
N LYS A 201 8.89 -27.09 14.66
CA LYS A 201 8.54 -26.77 13.26
C LYS A 201 8.83 -25.32 12.90
N PHE A 202 8.56 -24.37 13.78
CA PHE A 202 8.97 -22.98 13.59
C PHE A 202 10.49 -22.89 13.40
N LYS A 203 11.27 -23.43 14.34
CA LYS A 203 12.75 -23.42 14.32
C LYS A 203 13.33 -24.13 13.09
N ASP A 204 12.74 -25.24 12.66
CA ASP A 204 13.16 -25.97 11.45
C ASP A 204 13.07 -25.08 10.19
N LYS A 205 12.02 -24.24 10.08
CA LYS A 205 11.72 -23.41 8.91
C LYS A 205 12.33 -22.01 8.97
N SER A 206 12.31 -21.36 10.13
CA SER A 206 12.76 -19.97 10.32
C SER A 206 14.20 -19.85 10.81
N LYS A 207 14.76 -20.93 11.40
CA LYS A 207 16.05 -20.92 12.13
C LYS A 207 16.10 -19.97 13.33
N ASN A 208 14.93 -19.54 13.84
CA ASN A 208 14.76 -18.74 15.06
C ASN A 208 14.00 -19.56 16.12
N ASN A 209 14.09 -19.19 17.40
CA ASN A 209 13.32 -19.84 18.48
C ASN A 209 11.96 -19.14 18.65
N TRP A 210 10.88 -19.88 18.91
CA TRP A 210 9.53 -19.28 19.06
C TRP A 210 9.42 -18.31 20.23
N ALA A 211 10.07 -18.62 21.36
CA ALA A 211 10.10 -17.75 22.54
C ALA A 211 10.80 -16.40 22.29
N ASP A 212 11.63 -16.31 21.25
CA ASP A 212 12.40 -15.11 20.87
C ASP A 212 11.91 -14.51 19.54
N ARG A 213 10.66 -14.84 19.14
CA ARG A 213 10.07 -14.42 17.85
C ARG A 213 10.00 -12.91 17.65
N TYR A 214 9.96 -12.11 18.73
CA TYR A 214 9.95 -10.65 18.65
C TYR A 214 11.32 -10.05 18.27
N ASN A 215 12.42 -10.81 18.47
CA ASN A 215 13.76 -10.45 18.00
C ASN A 215 14.15 -11.23 16.72
N PHE A 216 13.18 -11.48 15.84
CA PHE A 216 13.38 -12.32 14.65
C PHE A 216 14.56 -11.85 13.78
N VAL A 217 15.54 -12.73 13.55
CA VAL A 217 16.66 -12.45 12.66
C VAL A 217 16.52 -13.27 11.37
N PRO A 218 16.27 -12.64 10.20
CA PRO A 218 16.21 -13.34 8.92
C PRO A 218 17.51 -14.10 8.61
N LYS A 219 17.40 -15.35 8.18
CA LYS A 219 18.54 -16.20 7.81
C LYS A 219 18.48 -16.58 6.33
N LYS A 220 19.64 -16.58 5.66
CA LYS A 220 19.75 -16.92 4.23
C LYS A 220 19.16 -18.32 3.96
N GLY A 221 18.20 -18.40 3.04
CA GLY A 221 17.55 -19.67 2.66
C GLY A 221 16.56 -20.23 3.68
N ALA A 222 16.27 -19.51 4.77
CA ALA A 222 15.16 -19.82 5.68
C ALA A 222 13.87 -19.12 5.24
N TYR A 223 12.77 -19.39 5.94
CA TYR A 223 11.56 -18.58 5.86
C TYR A 223 11.67 -17.38 6.82
N GLU A 224 11.00 -16.30 6.48
CA GLU A 224 10.87 -15.07 7.29
C GLU A 224 9.44 -14.98 7.82
N MET A 225 9.27 -14.40 9.01
CA MET A 225 7.96 -14.23 9.64
C MET A 225 7.23 -13.02 9.03
N VAL A 226 5.97 -13.21 8.64
CA VAL A 226 5.09 -12.10 8.25
C VAL A 226 4.34 -11.65 9.50
N GLU A 227 4.60 -10.44 9.99
CA GLU A 227 3.90 -9.91 11.15
C GLU A 227 2.44 -9.58 10.81
N LEU A 228 1.53 -10.36 11.37
CA LEU A 228 0.11 -10.11 11.32
C LEU A 228 -0.34 -9.34 12.56
N ASP A 229 -1.20 -8.33 12.39
CA ASP A 229 -1.81 -7.57 13.48
C ASP A 229 -2.54 -8.53 14.44
N GLU A 230 -2.09 -8.53 15.70
CA GLU A 230 -2.62 -9.39 16.76
C GLU A 230 -4.07 -9.03 17.10
N LYS A 231 -4.47 -7.76 16.92
CA LYS A 231 -5.85 -7.29 17.15
C LYS A 231 -6.79 -7.70 16.02
N ALA A 232 -6.36 -7.57 14.75
CA ALA A 232 -7.14 -8.06 13.60
C ALA A 232 -7.43 -9.56 13.66
N ALA A 233 -6.48 -10.34 14.20
CA ALA A 233 -6.67 -11.78 14.36
C ALA A 233 -7.76 -12.14 15.38
N MET A 234 -8.10 -11.27 16.35
CA MET A 234 -9.25 -11.50 17.24
C MET A 234 -10.61 -11.40 16.54
N VAL A 235 -10.70 -10.71 15.40
CA VAL A 235 -12.00 -10.39 14.76
C VAL A 235 -12.53 -11.56 13.92
N SER A 236 -11.69 -12.55 13.60
CA SER A 236 -12.03 -13.64 12.67
C SER A 236 -12.54 -14.92 13.34
N THR A 237 -12.81 -14.90 14.65
CA THR A 237 -13.21 -16.10 15.45
C THR A 237 -14.69 -16.15 15.83
N SER A 238 -15.48 -15.10 15.60
CA SER A 238 -16.94 -15.18 15.63
C SER A 238 -17.45 -15.67 14.28
N ASP A 239 -18.11 -16.84 14.24
CA ASP A 239 -18.65 -17.49 13.03
C ASP A 239 -19.95 -16.82 12.51
N GLY A 240 -20.02 -15.49 12.67
CA GLY A 240 -21.07 -14.61 12.21
C GLY A 240 -20.48 -13.20 12.01
N PRO A 241 -21.04 -12.39 11.09
CA PRO A 241 -20.59 -11.02 10.92
C PRO A 241 -20.81 -10.26 12.24
N LYS A 242 -19.77 -9.61 12.77
CA LYS A 242 -19.94 -8.64 13.86
C LYS A 242 -20.90 -7.56 13.37
N VAL A 243 -22.10 -7.54 13.94
CA VAL A 243 -23.16 -6.60 13.55
C VAL A 243 -22.88 -5.27 14.25
N ILE A 244 -22.29 -4.34 13.49
CA ILE A 244 -22.05 -2.97 13.96
C ILE A 244 -23.40 -2.25 13.94
N GLY A 245 -24.00 -2.03 15.11
CA GLY A 245 -25.34 -1.42 15.20
C GLY A 245 -26.46 -2.37 14.75
N ASP A 246 -27.55 -1.81 14.21
CA ASP A 246 -28.68 -2.56 13.66
C ASP A 246 -29.15 -1.95 12.33
N ASP A 247 -28.96 -2.66 11.23
CA ASP A 247 -29.38 -2.24 9.87
C ASP A 247 -30.91 -2.33 9.65
N SER A 248 -31.68 -2.82 10.62
CA SER A 248 -33.15 -2.73 10.61
C SER A 248 -33.64 -1.33 11.01
N VAL A 249 -32.83 -0.56 11.72
CA VAL A 249 -33.11 0.84 12.09
C VAL A 249 -32.79 1.75 10.89
N PRO A 250 -33.71 2.65 10.48
CA PRO A 250 -33.42 3.60 9.41
C PRO A 250 -32.24 4.54 9.71
N SER A 251 -31.33 4.67 8.74
CA SER A 251 -30.17 5.57 8.82
C SER A 251 -30.63 7.03 8.77
N GLN A 252 -30.02 7.87 9.60
CA GLN A 252 -30.27 9.31 9.63
C GLN A 252 -29.50 10.09 8.54
N LEU A 253 -28.61 9.42 7.79
CA LEU A 253 -27.83 10.03 6.72
C LEU A 253 -28.68 10.23 5.47
N ALA A 254 -28.41 11.31 4.73
CA ALA A 254 -29.02 11.57 3.43
C ALA A 254 -28.76 10.39 2.46
N PRO A 255 -29.69 10.05 1.54
CA PRO A 255 -29.53 8.90 0.63
C PRO A 255 -28.22 8.89 -0.19
N PRO A 256 -27.71 10.02 -0.72
CA PRO A 256 -26.39 10.07 -1.35
C PRO A 256 -25.28 9.64 -0.38
N THR A 257 -25.27 10.20 0.83
CA THR A 257 -24.26 9.89 1.86
C THR A 257 -24.33 8.43 2.27
N GLN A 258 -25.51 7.82 2.39
CA GLN A 258 -25.63 6.37 2.60
C GLN A 258 -24.99 5.55 1.46
N LYS A 259 -25.18 5.97 0.20
CA LYS A 259 -24.57 5.30 -0.96
C LYS A 259 -23.04 5.42 -0.94
N LEU A 260 -22.51 6.61 -0.64
CA LEU A 260 -21.08 6.82 -0.45
C LEU A 260 -20.52 5.94 0.69
N MET A 261 -21.18 5.91 1.84
CA MET A 261 -20.77 5.10 2.99
C MET A 261 -20.78 3.59 2.69
N ARG A 262 -21.79 3.08 1.98
CA ARG A 262 -21.80 1.67 1.52
C ARG A 262 -20.63 1.39 0.57
N MET A 263 -20.33 2.32 -0.34
CA MET A 263 -19.28 2.16 -1.34
C MET A 263 -17.87 2.14 -0.73
N ILE A 264 -17.56 3.04 0.21
CA ILE A 264 -16.19 3.19 0.76
C ILE A 264 -15.86 2.17 1.87
N PHE A 265 -16.87 1.46 2.40
CA PHE A 265 -16.71 0.36 3.36
C PHE A 265 -17.00 -1.03 2.77
N ASP A 266 -17.13 -1.16 1.44
CA ASP A 266 -17.41 -2.45 0.82
C ASP A 266 -16.22 -3.42 0.90
N LYS A 267 -16.46 -4.57 1.55
CA LYS A 267 -15.49 -5.66 1.72
C LYS A 267 -15.16 -6.37 0.40
N ALA A 268 -16.04 -6.33 -0.61
CA ALA A 268 -15.77 -6.87 -1.94
C ALA A 268 -14.85 -5.94 -2.75
N MET A 269 -15.08 -4.62 -2.69
CA MET A 269 -14.19 -3.58 -3.21
C MET A 269 -12.77 -3.71 -2.65
N PHE A 270 -12.59 -3.76 -1.32
CA PHE A 270 -11.26 -3.90 -0.73
C PHE A 270 -10.55 -5.21 -1.15
N LYS A 271 -11.28 -6.35 -1.20
CA LYS A 271 -10.72 -7.63 -1.67
C LYS A 271 -10.27 -7.55 -3.14
N SER A 272 -11.08 -6.91 -3.98
CA SER A 272 -10.78 -6.73 -5.41
C SER A 272 -9.52 -5.87 -5.60
N GLU A 273 -9.35 -4.83 -4.79
CA GLU A 273 -8.17 -3.97 -4.79
C GLU A 273 -6.90 -4.73 -4.36
N LEU A 274 -6.97 -5.55 -3.31
CA LEU A 274 -5.84 -6.43 -2.92
C LEU A 274 -5.43 -7.39 -4.06
N VAL A 275 -6.40 -8.00 -4.75
CA VAL A 275 -6.12 -8.87 -5.91
C VAL A 275 -5.49 -8.07 -7.07
N ARG A 276 -5.98 -6.85 -7.33
CA ARG A 276 -5.42 -5.93 -8.34
C ARG A 276 -3.95 -5.59 -8.07
N MET A 277 -3.57 -5.49 -6.80
CA MET A 277 -2.20 -5.28 -6.33
C MET A 277 -1.33 -6.57 -6.32
N GLN A 278 -1.84 -7.68 -6.84
CA GLN A 278 -1.24 -9.02 -6.76
C GLN A 278 -0.95 -9.51 -5.34
N LEU A 279 -1.74 -9.06 -4.35
CA LEU A 279 -1.67 -9.53 -2.96
C LEU A 279 -2.64 -10.70 -2.77
N ASP A 280 -2.38 -11.56 -1.76
CA ASP A 280 -3.23 -12.72 -1.43
C ASP A 280 -4.24 -12.35 -0.31
N PRO A 281 -5.53 -12.07 -0.62
CA PRO A 281 -6.49 -11.59 0.38
C PRO A 281 -6.93 -12.68 1.36
N LYS A 282 -6.62 -13.96 1.10
CA LYS A 282 -6.89 -15.06 2.05
C LYS A 282 -5.86 -15.10 3.17
N ARG A 283 -4.65 -14.57 2.92
CA ARG A 283 -3.50 -14.66 3.85
C ARG A 283 -3.04 -13.33 4.40
N MET A 284 -3.41 -12.26 3.72
CA MET A 284 -3.60 -10.95 4.31
C MET A 284 -5.10 -10.63 4.26
N PRO A 285 -5.95 -11.26 5.12
CA PRO A 285 -7.29 -10.75 5.33
C PRO A 285 -7.27 -9.25 5.65
N LEU A 286 -8.37 -8.57 5.33
CA LEU A 286 -8.47 -7.12 5.50
C LEU A 286 -8.12 -6.72 6.94
N GLY A 287 -7.14 -5.82 7.07
CA GLY A 287 -6.66 -5.33 8.35
C GLY A 287 -5.65 -6.23 9.08
N THR A 288 -5.23 -7.39 8.56
CA THR A 288 -4.28 -8.27 9.27
C THR A 288 -2.81 -7.98 9.03
N LEU A 289 -2.40 -7.15 8.07
CA LEU A 289 -0.98 -6.81 7.92
C LEU A 289 -0.64 -5.69 8.90
N SER A 290 0.38 -5.86 9.74
CA SER A 290 0.76 -4.80 10.69
C SER A 290 1.36 -3.59 9.97
N ILE A 291 1.13 -2.39 10.51
CA ILE A 291 1.77 -1.15 10.01
C ILE A 291 3.30 -1.29 10.03
N ASN A 292 3.85 -1.98 11.04
CA ASN A 292 5.28 -2.29 11.13
C ASN A 292 5.77 -3.16 9.95
N GLN A 293 4.99 -4.13 9.50
CA GLN A 293 5.32 -4.97 8.35
C GLN A 293 5.29 -4.16 7.04
N ILE A 294 4.36 -3.21 6.90
CA ILE A 294 4.34 -2.24 5.79
C ILE A 294 5.61 -1.38 5.83
N GLN A 295 5.98 -0.80 6.98
CA GLN A 295 7.19 0.00 7.16
C GLN A 295 8.48 -0.77 6.83
N LYS A 296 8.58 -2.04 7.21
CA LYS A 296 9.69 -2.93 6.80
C LYS A 296 9.76 -3.09 5.28
N GLY A 297 8.61 -3.18 4.60
CA GLY A 297 8.51 -3.16 3.14
C GLY A 297 9.03 -1.85 2.54
N VAL A 298 8.62 -0.70 3.10
CA VAL A 298 9.07 0.64 2.67
C VAL A 298 10.59 0.75 2.76
N ALA A 299 11.20 0.39 3.88
CA ALA A 299 12.65 0.47 4.07
C ALA A 299 13.47 -0.37 3.05
N VAL A 300 12.90 -1.47 2.53
CA VAL A 300 13.52 -2.25 1.45
C VAL A 300 13.37 -1.55 0.09
N LEU A 301 12.25 -0.87 -0.17
CA LEU A 301 12.09 -0.02 -1.36
C LEU A 301 13.02 1.21 -1.32
N ASP A 302 13.23 1.82 -0.15
CA ASP A 302 14.21 2.90 0.04
C ASP A 302 15.62 2.41 -0.30
N THR A 303 16.01 1.25 0.26
CA THR A 303 17.32 0.62 -0.04
C THR A 303 17.47 0.31 -1.55
N LEU A 304 16.38 -0.06 -2.24
CA LEU A 304 16.38 -0.27 -3.69
C LEU A 304 16.55 1.04 -4.46
N ARG A 305 15.80 2.10 -4.12
CA ARG A 305 15.93 3.42 -4.73
C ARG A 305 17.36 3.93 -4.60
N ASP A 306 17.88 3.96 -3.37
CA ASP A 306 19.21 4.47 -3.07
C ASP A 306 20.30 3.64 -3.80
N SER A 307 20.09 2.34 -4.02
CA SER A 307 20.98 1.48 -4.83
C SER A 307 20.93 1.79 -6.33
N LEU A 308 19.76 2.16 -6.87
CA LEU A 308 19.61 2.59 -8.27
C LEU A 308 20.26 3.97 -8.47
N ASP A 309 19.98 4.93 -7.58
CA ASP A 309 20.49 6.30 -7.63
C ASP A 309 22.02 6.35 -7.49
N ALA A 310 22.60 5.49 -6.65
CA ALA A 310 24.04 5.33 -6.51
C ALA A 310 24.72 4.53 -7.64
N GLY A 311 23.96 4.05 -8.64
CA GLY A 311 24.49 3.23 -9.73
C GLY A 311 24.98 1.83 -9.30
N GLN A 312 24.58 1.33 -8.13
CA GLN A 312 24.97 0.01 -7.61
C GLN A 312 24.12 -1.13 -8.20
N VAL A 313 24.06 -1.18 -9.53
CA VAL A 313 23.07 -1.93 -10.32
C VAL A 313 23.46 -3.37 -10.67
N THR A 314 24.19 -4.09 -9.81
CA THR A 314 24.42 -5.53 -10.09
C THR A 314 23.10 -6.30 -9.99
N THR A 315 22.78 -7.10 -11.02
CA THR A 315 21.50 -7.82 -11.11
C THR A 315 21.24 -8.70 -9.88
N SER A 316 22.29 -9.28 -9.30
CA SER A 316 22.24 -10.10 -8.08
C SER A 316 21.80 -9.31 -6.83
N HIS A 317 22.27 -8.07 -6.69
CA HIS A 317 21.88 -7.17 -5.59
C HIS A 317 20.40 -6.79 -5.70
N LEU A 318 19.97 -6.34 -6.89
CA LEU A 318 18.57 -6.00 -7.17
C LEU A 318 17.64 -7.21 -7.02
N GLN A 319 18.06 -8.41 -7.46
CA GLN A 319 17.33 -9.67 -7.22
C GLN A 319 17.19 -9.98 -5.72
N THR A 320 18.25 -9.76 -4.94
CA THR A 320 18.25 -10.02 -3.49
C THR A 320 17.30 -9.08 -2.75
N LEU A 321 17.37 -7.78 -3.03
CA LEU A 321 16.48 -6.78 -2.42
C LEU A 321 15.03 -6.95 -2.89
N SER A 322 14.79 -7.24 -4.18
CA SER A 322 13.45 -7.55 -4.70
C SER A 322 12.86 -8.78 -4.02
N ALA A 323 13.65 -9.86 -3.87
CA ALA A 323 13.21 -11.06 -3.17
C ALA A 323 12.87 -10.76 -1.70
N LYS A 324 13.67 -9.95 -1.00
CA LYS A 324 13.39 -9.48 0.37
C LYS A 324 12.06 -8.70 0.45
N PHE A 325 11.78 -7.82 -0.51
CA PHE A 325 10.51 -7.10 -0.57
C PHE A 325 9.30 -8.05 -0.68
N TYR A 326 9.31 -8.99 -1.63
CA TYR A 326 8.21 -9.98 -1.76
C TYR A 326 8.17 -11.01 -0.63
N GLN A 327 9.28 -11.20 0.09
CA GLN A 327 9.32 -12.02 1.29
C GLN A 327 8.59 -11.35 2.46
N LEU A 328 8.78 -10.04 2.65
CA LEU A 328 8.06 -9.24 3.63
C LEU A 328 6.59 -8.99 3.25
N ILE A 329 6.30 -8.79 1.95
CA ILE A 329 4.97 -8.47 1.43
C ILE A 329 4.53 -9.57 0.46
N PRO A 330 3.77 -10.60 0.92
CA PRO A 330 3.47 -11.79 0.12
C PRO A 330 2.63 -11.51 -1.14
N HIS A 331 3.22 -11.67 -2.33
CA HIS A 331 2.51 -11.49 -3.60
C HIS A 331 2.09 -12.82 -4.24
N ALA A 332 0.84 -12.89 -4.70
CA ALA A 332 0.24 -13.99 -5.43
C ALA A 332 0.51 -13.87 -6.94
N TYR A 333 1.62 -14.44 -7.40
CA TYR A 333 1.97 -14.54 -8.82
C TYR A 333 1.55 -15.90 -9.41
N SER A 334 1.01 -15.92 -10.62
CA SER A 334 0.64 -17.15 -11.34
C SER A 334 1.84 -18.11 -11.50
N ARG A 335 1.60 -19.40 -11.76
CA ARG A 335 2.69 -20.40 -11.89
C ARG A 335 3.68 -20.09 -13.02
N SER A 336 3.24 -19.42 -14.09
CA SER A 336 4.08 -18.97 -15.20
C SER A 336 4.73 -17.60 -14.97
N THR A 337 4.41 -16.92 -13.86
CA THR A 337 4.94 -15.59 -13.54
C THR A 337 5.99 -15.66 -12.43
N ILE A 338 7.20 -15.19 -12.75
CA ILE A 338 8.27 -14.93 -11.78
C ILE A 338 8.00 -13.53 -11.17
N PRO A 339 8.11 -13.32 -9.85
CA PRO A 339 8.06 -11.99 -9.26
C PRO A 339 9.12 -11.08 -9.91
N PRO A 340 8.74 -9.90 -10.46
CA PRO A 340 9.66 -9.09 -11.23
C PRO A 340 10.75 -8.48 -10.35
N VAL A 341 11.98 -8.45 -10.86
CA VAL A 341 13.08 -7.71 -10.24
C VAL A 341 12.76 -6.22 -10.37
N LEU A 342 12.75 -5.52 -9.25
CA LEU A 342 12.53 -4.08 -9.17
C LEU A 342 13.85 -3.38 -9.56
N ASN A 343 13.90 -2.84 -10.77
CA ASN A 343 15.10 -2.26 -11.37
C ASN A 343 14.85 -0.93 -12.11
N THR A 344 13.63 -0.39 -12.08
CA THR A 344 13.32 0.95 -12.60
C THR A 344 12.60 1.82 -11.56
N PRO A 345 12.75 3.16 -11.61
CA PRO A 345 12.02 4.07 -10.73
C PRO A 345 10.51 3.87 -10.79
N GLN A 346 9.95 3.61 -11.98
CA GLN A 346 8.52 3.40 -12.19
C GLN A 346 7.99 2.15 -11.47
N GLN A 347 8.79 1.07 -11.39
CA GLN A 347 8.42 -0.12 -10.63
C GLN A 347 8.47 0.11 -9.12
N LEU A 348 9.44 0.91 -8.63
CA LEU A 348 9.50 1.28 -7.22
C LEU A 348 8.31 2.15 -6.83
N GLU A 349 7.97 3.16 -7.65
CA GLU A 349 6.81 4.04 -7.44
C GLU A 349 5.50 3.23 -7.36
N GLN A 350 5.29 2.28 -8.28
CA GLN A 350 4.13 1.36 -8.21
C GLN A 350 4.08 0.53 -6.93
N LYS A 351 5.22 0.19 -6.31
CA LYS A 351 5.27 -0.54 -5.04
C LYS A 351 5.14 0.37 -3.83
N TYR A 352 5.55 1.62 -3.92
CA TYR A 352 5.25 2.66 -2.93
C TYR A 352 3.75 3.02 -2.90
N GLU A 353 3.12 3.26 -4.06
CA GLU A 353 1.67 3.48 -4.22
C GLU A 353 0.87 2.30 -3.62
N MET A 354 1.31 1.07 -3.91
CA MET A 354 0.73 -0.17 -3.38
C MET A 354 0.82 -0.26 -1.84
N LEU A 355 1.96 0.07 -1.24
CA LEU A 355 2.11 0.07 0.22
C LEU A 355 1.31 1.19 0.89
N SER A 356 1.19 2.37 0.26
CA SER A 356 0.32 3.46 0.73
C SER A 356 -1.15 3.02 0.73
N THR A 357 -1.62 2.48 -0.39
CA THR A 357 -2.98 1.94 -0.54
C THR A 357 -3.27 0.86 0.51
N LEU A 358 -2.32 -0.05 0.74
CA LEU A 358 -2.46 -1.11 1.73
C LEU A 358 -2.56 -0.57 3.17
N HIS A 359 -1.79 0.46 3.51
CA HIS A 359 -1.89 1.14 4.80
C HIS A 359 -3.24 1.83 4.99
N ASP A 360 -3.74 2.51 3.96
CA ASP A 360 -5.04 3.17 3.98
C ASP A 360 -6.18 2.16 4.13
N ILE A 361 -6.10 0.99 3.48
CA ILE A 361 -7.05 -0.11 3.71
C ILE A 361 -7.03 -0.58 5.17
N VAL A 362 -5.85 -0.69 5.81
CA VAL A 362 -5.76 -1.02 7.25
C VAL A 362 -6.46 0.03 8.10
N VAL A 363 -6.23 1.33 7.85
CA VAL A 363 -6.89 2.44 8.57
C VAL A 363 -8.42 2.40 8.37
N ALA A 364 -8.90 2.12 7.16
CA ALA A 364 -10.34 1.98 6.89
C ALA A 364 -10.97 0.77 7.60
N GLN A 365 -10.22 -0.32 7.81
CA GLN A 365 -10.68 -1.45 8.62
C GLN A 365 -10.63 -1.12 10.12
N ASP A 366 -9.64 -0.35 10.58
CA ASP A 366 -9.53 0.04 11.99
C ASP A 366 -10.71 0.93 12.43
N VAL A 367 -11.32 1.70 11.52
CA VAL A 367 -12.61 2.38 11.73
C VAL A 367 -13.74 1.37 12.06
N GLU A 368 -13.85 0.26 11.33
CA GLU A 368 -14.82 -0.80 11.68
C GLU A 368 -14.47 -1.50 13.00
N LYS A 369 -13.17 -1.73 13.28
CA LYS A 369 -12.71 -2.36 14.53
C LYS A 369 -12.98 -1.49 15.76
N ALA A 370 -12.84 -0.16 15.65
CA ALA A 370 -12.97 0.79 16.75
C ALA A 370 -14.39 0.82 17.35
N LEU A 371 -15.42 0.60 16.52
CA LEU A 371 -16.81 0.55 16.95
C LEU A 371 -17.10 -0.68 17.85
N GLY A 372 -16.43 -1.80 17.60
CA GLY A 372 -16.38 -2.97 18.49
C GLY A 372 -17.74 -3.61 18.82
N ASP A 373 -17.74 -4.49 19.83
CA ASP A 373 -18.96 -5.15 20.33
C ASP A 373 -19.78 -4.24 21.28
N ALA A 374 -19.24 -3.06 21.60
CA ALA A 374 -19.92 -2.01 22.38
C ALA A 374 -20.65 -0.99 21.49
N ALA A 375 -20.67 -1.19 20.17
CA ALA A 375 -21.41 -0.39 19.22
C ALA A 375 -22.90 -0.31 19.61
N PRO A 376 -23.51 0.88 19.71
CA PRO A 376 -24.93 1.01 20.06
C PRO A 376 -25.83 0.30 19.05
N THR A 377 -26.49 -0.78 19.47
CA THR A 377 -27.47 -1.53 18.66
C THR A 377 -28.73 -0.73 18.34
N THR A 378 -28.88 0.47 18.89
CA THR A 378 -29.98 1.41 18.63
C THR A 378 -29.76 2.32 17.42
N LYS A 379 -28.65 2.15 16.68
CA LYS A 379 -28.30 2.97 15.50
C LYS A 379 -27.93 2.10 14.30
N HIS A 380 -28.20 2.58 13.09
CA HIS A 380 -27.79 1.92 11.85
C HIS A 380 -26.26 1.88 11.73
N SER A 381 -25.70 0.78 11.21
CA SER A 381 -24.25 0.61 10.98
C SER A 381 -23.59 1.77 10.23
N LEU A 382 -24.27 2.36 9.23
CA LEU A 382 -23.73 3.46 8.42
C LEU A 382 -23.57 4.74 9.23
N ASP A 383 -24.50 5.03 10.14
CA ASP A 383 -24.46 6.21 11.01
C ASP A 383 -23.29 6.10 12.00
N LEU A 384 -23.02 4.89 12.50
CA LEU A 384 -21.89 4.61 13.38
C LEU A 384 -20.54 4.71 12.65
N LYS A 385 -20.42 4.12 11.45
CA LYS A 385 -19.21 4.25 10.61
C LYS A 385 -18.96 5.69 10.19
N TYR A 386 -20.01 6.44 9.89
CA TYR A 386 -19.93 7.86 9.53
C TYR A 386 -19.44 8.70 10.72
N ALA A 387 -20.01 8.49 11.91
CA ALA A 387 -19.55 9.15 13.12
C ALA A 387 -18.06 8.86 13.39
N GLU A 388 -17.63 7.60 13.26
CA GLU A 388 -16.23 7.21 13.46
C GLU A 388 -15.29 7.79 12.39
N LEU A 389 -15.75 8.26 11.22
CA LEU A 389 -14.88 9.01 10.30
C LEU A 389 -14.44 10.37 10.88
N ASN A 390 -15.16 10.96 11.83
CA ASN A 390 -14.94 12.33 12.32
C ASN A 390 -14.87 13.38 11.19
N ALA A 391 -15.65 13.18 10.12
CA ALA A 391 -15.73 14.04 8.95
C ALA A 391 -17.19 14.34 8.61
N GLY A 392 -17.58 15.62 8.65
CA GLY A 392 -18.87 16.08 8.18
C GLY A 392 -18.92 16.04 6.65
N LEU A 393 -20.01 15.50 6.10
CA LEU A 393 -20.28 15.40 4.65
C LEU A 393 -21.65 16.01 4.33
N ASP A 394 -21.65 17.31 4.05
CA ASP A 394 -22.86 18.05 3.68
C ASP A 394 -23.09 17.96 2.17
N VAL A 395 -24.25 17.47 1.72
CA VAL A 395 -24.56 17.34 0.28
C VAL A 395 -24.69 18.73 -0.34
N VAL A 396 -23.87 19.01 -1.36
CA VAL A 396 -23.91 20.27 -2.11
C VAL A 396 -25.00 20.16 -3.18
N THR A 397 -26.05 20.98 -3.07
CA THR A 397 -27.16 21.01 -4.05
C THR A 397 -26.87 21.99 -5.20
N PRO A 398 -27.62 21.94 -6.31
CA PRO A 398 -27.47 22.90 -7.40
C PRO A 398 -27.70 24.38 -7.02
N ASP A 399 -28.39 24.64 -5.91
CA ASP A 399 -28.67 25.98 -5.40
C ASP A 399 -27.49 26.59 -4.59
N ASP A 400 -26.45 25.79 -4.29
CA ASP A 400 -25.24 26.27 -3.63
C ASP A 400 -24.40 27.12 -4.61
N PRO A 401 -23.99 28.36 -4.26
CA PRO A 401 -23.16 29.21 -5.12
C PRO A 401 -21.85 28.57 -5.59
N LEU A 402 -21.29 27.63 -4.80
CA LEU A 402 -20.05 26.93 -5.12
C LEU A 402 -20.27 25.72 -6.02
N HIS A 403 -21.50 25.20 -6.12
CA HIS A 403 -21.85 24.14 -7.08
C HIS A 403 -21.57 24.59 -8.52
N GLU A 404 -21.96 25.81 -8.90
CA GLU A 404 -21.68 26.37 -10.23
C GLU A 404 -20.17 26.42 -10.51
N VAL A 405 -19.38 26.90 -9.54
CA VAL A 405 -17.91 27.02 -9.65
C VAL A 405 -17.26 25.65 -9.81
N ILE A 406 -17.67 24.67 -9.02
CA ILE A 406 -17.18 23.29 -9.09
C ILE A 406 -17.54 22.66 -10.44
N MET A 407 -18.78 22.83 -10.91
CA MET A 407 -19.22 22.30 -12.20
C MET A 407 -18.51 22.96 -13.39
N GLN A 408 -18.20 24.27 -13.30
CA GLN A 408 -17.37 24.98 -14.27
C GLN A 408 -15.93 24.42 -14.28
N TYR A 409 -15.34 24.21 -13.10
CA TYR A 409 -14.00 23.62 -12.94
C TYR A 409 -13.92 22.22 -13.56
N VAL A 410 -14.90 21.36 -13.26
CA VAL A 410 -15.05 20.03 -13.86
C VAL A 410 -15.18 20.13 -15.38
N ALA A 411 -16.07 20.99 -15.88
CA ALA A 411 -16.37 21.10 -17.30
C ALA A 411 -15.14 21.49 -18.14
N ASN A 412 -14.34 22.45 -17.65
CA ASN A 412 -13.20 22.97 -18.38
C ASN A 412 -11.92 22.11 -18.20
N THR A 413 -11.75 21.41 -17.08
CA THR A 413 -10.47 20.72 -16.78
C THR A 413 -10.49 19.19 -16.91
N LYS A 414 -11.64 18.57 -17.22
CA LYS A 414 -11.79 17.11 -17.43
C LYS A 414 -11.03 16.50 -18.62
N GLY A 415 -10.44 17.34 -19.48
CA GLY A 415 -9.78 16.94 -20.71
C GLY A 415 -10.71 16.78 -21.91
N THR A 416 -10.17 16.97 -23.11
CA THR A 416 -10.92 16.92 -24.38
C THR A 416 -10.63 15.70 -25.25
N GLY A 417 -9.72 14.81 -24.82
CA GLY A 417 -9.37 13.59 -25.57
C GLY A 417 -8.69 13.84 -26.93
N GLY A 418 -8.18 15.05 -27.15
CA GLY A 418 -7.65 15.54 -28.43
C GLY A 418 -6.13 15.41 -28.64
N GLY A 419 -5.43 14.62 -27.81
CA GLY A 419 -3.96 14.53 -27.83
C GLY A 419 -3.44 13.11 -27.97
N GLY A 420 -3.42 12.55 -29.20
CA GLY A 420 -2.68 11.34 -29.60
C GLY A 420 -3.12 9.98 -29.01
N PHE A 421 -3.59 9.95 -27.77
CA PHE A 421 -4.02 8.75 -27.03
C PHE A 421 -5.55 8.64 -26.99
N SER A 422 -6.21 8.91 -28.13
CA SER A 422 -7.67 8.93 -28.22
C SER A 422 -8.25 7.56 -28.56
N CYS A 423 -8.59 6.81 -27.53
CA CYS A 423 -9.82 6.02 -27.52
C CYS A 423 -10.39 6.04 -26.09
N TYR A 424 -11.71 6.20 -25.96
CA TYR A 424 -12.39 6.27 -24.67
C TYR A 424 -11.95 7.43 -23.75
N ALA A 425 -12.13 8.68 -24.21
CA ALA A 425 -12.38 9.78 -23.28
C ALA A 425 -13.71 9.50 -22.55
N SER A 426 -13.65 8.68 -21.50
CA SER A 426 -14.80 8.22 -20.72
C SER A 426 -15.61 9.42 -20.25
N LYS A 427 -16.94 9.36 -20.49
CA LYS A 427 -17.90 10.39 -20.09
C LYS A 427 -17.91 10.45 -18.56
N LEU A 428 -17.03 11.27 -17.99
CA LEU A 428 -17.07 11.69 -16.59
C LEU A 428 -18.39 12.41 -16.37
N VAL A 429 -19.29 11.76 -15.63
CA VAL A 429 -20.57 12.35 -15.21
C VAL A 429 -20.53 12.44 -13.69
N VAL A 430 -20.57 13.66 -13.16
CA VAL A 430 -20.74 13.92 -11.73
C VAL A 430 -22.02 13.22 -11.27
N GLN A 431 -21.97 12.55 -10.12
CA GLN A 431 -23.14 11.96 -9.47
C GLN A 431 -23.56 12.85 -8.31
N ASP A 432 -22.68 12.96 -7.32
CA ASP A 432 -22.94 13.69 -6.08
C ASP A 432 -21.67 14.44 -5.64
N ILE A 433 -21.86 15.60 -5.01
CA ILE A 433 -20.82 16.45 -4.41
C ILE A 433 -21.14 16.60 -2.92
N TRP A 434 -20.14 16.48 -2.06
CA TRP A 434 -20.25 16.80 -0.64
C TRP A 434 -19.18 17.81 -0.24
N ALA A 435 -19.57 18.82 0.54
CA ALA A 435 -18.63 19.63 1.30
C ALA A 435 -18.09 18.80 2.46
N VAL A 436 -16.79 18.84 2.66
CA VAL A 436 -16.07 18.06 3.68
C VAL A 436 -15.61 19.02 4.77
N ARG A 437 -15.91 18.69 6.03
CA ARG A 437 -15.38 19.42 7.21
C ARG A 437 -14.78 18.43 8.19
N ARG A 438 -13.52 18.64 8.60
CA ARG A 438 -12.79 17.74 9.50
C ARG A 438 -12.20 18.55 10.64
N THR A 439 -12.80 18.45 11.82
CA THR A 439 -12.45 19.28 13.00
C THR A 439 -10.96 19.30 13.34
N PRO A 440 -10.20 18.18 13.30
CA PRO A 440 -8.76 18.22 13.54
C PRO A 440 -7.96 18.88 12.42
N GLU A 441 -8.46 18.85 11.19
CA GLU A 441 -7.79 19.40 10.01
C GLU A 441 -7.87 20.94 10.01
N ASP A 442 -9.06 21.51 10.28
CA ASP A 442 -9.25 22.96 10.40
C ASP A 442 -8.35 23.57 11.49
N GLN A 443 -8.22 22.90 12.64
CA GLN A 443 -7.30 23.34 13.70
C GLN A 443 -5.83 23.30 13.27
N SER A 444 -5.43 22.31 12.47
CA SER A 444 -4.05 22.20 11.97
C SER A 444 -3.75 23.23 10.86
N PHE A 445 -4.75 23.53 10.03
CA PHE A 445 -4.65 24.42 8.88
C PHE A 445 -4.60 25.90 9.26
N SER A 446 -5.18 26.29 10.41
CA SER A 446 -5.23 27.71 10.82
C SER A 446 -3.85 28.38 11.00
N SER A 447 -2.79 27.59 11.19
CA SER A 447 -1.41 28.07 11.15
C SER A 447 -0.98 28.67 9.79
N PHE A 448 -1.76 28.42 8.73
CA PHE A 448 -1.56 28.91 7.38
C PHE A 448 -2.61 29.93 6.92
N ASP A 449 -3.56 30.36 7.75
CA ASP A 449 -4.60 31.36 7.36
C ASP A 449 -3.98 32.69 6.85
N SER A 450 -2.80 33.07 7.37
CA SER A 450 -2.04 34.26 6.94
C SER A 450 -1.14 34.02 5.73
N THR A 451 -1.06 32.80 5.21
CA THR A 451 -0.26 32.45 4.04
C THR A 451 -0.99 32.91 2.77
N PRO A 452 -0.33 33.60 1.82
CA PRO A 452 -1.00 34.01 0.58
C PRO A 452 -1.22 32.83 -0.38
N ASN A 453 -1.94 33.07 -1.48
CA ASN A 453 -2.07 32.12 -2.61
C ASN A 453 -2.72 30.78 -2.20
N HIS A 454 -3.87 30.83 -1.52
CA HIS A 454 -4.72 29.66 -1.31
C HIS A 454 -5.36 29.22 -2.64
N ARG A 455 -5.33 27.92 -2.93
CA ARG A 455 -5.94 27.36 -4.15
C ARG A 455 -6.78 26.13 -3.86
N LEU A 456 -7.87 25.98 -4.61
CA LEU A 456 -8.70 24.78 -4.64
C LEU A 456 -8.24 23.86 -5.79
N LEU A 457 -7.66 22.71 -5.43
CA LEU A 457 -6.97 21.81 -6.36
C LEU A 457 -7.50 20.38 -6.29
N TRP A 458 -7.37 19.64 -7.39
CA TRP A 458 -7.82 18.26 -7.52
C TRP A 458 -6.83 17.26 -6.92
N HIS A 459 -7.32 16.36 -6.07
CA HIS A 459 -6.62 15.15 -5.66
C HIS A 459 -7.44 13.92 -6.09
N GLY A 460 -6.89 13.12 -7.02
CA GLY A 460 -7.54 11.90 -7.51
C GLY A 460 -6.97 10.67 -6.82
N THR A 461 -7.83 9.71 -6.48
CA THR A 461 -7.42 8.61 -5.60
C THR A 461 -8.25 7.33 -5.80
N ASN A 462 -7.85 6.26 -5.14
CA ASN A 462 -8.57 5.00 -5.13
C ASN A 462 -9.80 5.08 -4.21
N VAL A 463 -10.95 4.55 -4.62
CA VAL A 463 -12.13 4.43 -3.72
C VAL A 463 -11.77 3.65 -2.45
N ALA A 464 -10.85 2.69 -2.53
CA ALA A 464 -10.34 1.92 -1.39
C ALA A 464 -9.59 2.73 -0.33
N VAL A 465 -9.23 3.99 -0.57
CA VAL A 465 -8.54 4.84 0.42
C VAL A 465 -9.38 6.03 0.89
N VAL A 466 -10.57 6.24 0.31
CA VAL A 466 -11.45 7.38 0.64
C VAL A 466 -11.83 7.42 2.12
N ALA A 467 -12.18 6.27 2.72
CA ALA A 467 -12.49 6.19 4.15
C ALA A 467 -11.29 6.59 5.04
N ALA A 468 -10.07 6.20 4.64
CA ALA A 468 -8.86 6.57 5.36
C ALA A 468 -8.51 8.07 5.21
N ILE A 469 -8.73 8.64 4.03
CA ILE A 469 -8.56 10.08 3.77
C ILE A 469 -9.60 10.90 4.55
N LEU A 470 -10.85 10.45 4.62
CA LEU A 470 -11.87 11.11 5.45
C LEU A 470 -11.56 10.99 6.96
N LYS A 471 -11.02 9.86 7.42
CA LYS A 471 -10.61 9.69 8.83
C LYS A 471 -9.36 10.50 9.18
N SER A 472 -8.28 10.36 8.41
CA SER A 472 -6.94 10.83 8.76
C SER A 472 -6.47 12.07 7.99
N GLY A 473 -7.05 12.38 6.83
CA GLY A 473 -6.61 13.45 5.94
C GLY A 473 -5.66 12.96 4.85
N LEU A 474 -5.18 13.88 4.02
CA LEU A 474 -4.07 13.60 3.11
C LEU A 474 -2.76 13.54 3.89
N ARG A 475 -1.94 12.52 3.63
CA ARG A 475 -0.74 12.21 4.42
C ARG A 475 0.52 12.08 3.58
N ILE A 476 1.64 12.53 4.14
CA ILE A 476 2.99 12.35 3.59
C ILE A 476 3.54 11.04 4.14
N MET A 477 3.00 9.94 3.61
CA MET A 477 3.33 8.58 4.05
C MET A 477 4.83 8.30 4.01
N PRO A 478 5.38 7.41 4.89
CA PRO A 478 6.77 6.96 4.81
C PRO A 478 7.17 6.56 3.38
N SER A 479 6.28 5.85 2.68
CA SER A 479 6.39 5.42 1.29
C SER A 479 6.15 6.47 0.21
N SER A 480 5.62 7.67 0.53
CA SER A 480 5.26 8.63 -0.51
C SER A 480 6.49 9.16 -1.26
N GLY A 481 6.39 9.19 -2.59
CA GLY A 481 7.43 9.62 -3.51
C GLY A 481 6.82 10.16 -4.80
N GLY A 482 7.63 10.21 -5.86
CA GLY A 482 7.20 10.62 -7.18
C GLY A 482 8.16 11.59 -7.86
N ARG A 483 7.67 12.23 -8.92
CA ARG A 483 8.43 13.09 -9.84
C ARG A 483 8.99 14.36 -9.20
N VAL A 484 8.41 14.77 -8.07
CA VAL A 484 8.74 15.99 -7.31
C VAL A 484 8.96 15.64 -5.83
N GLY A 485 9.36 14.39 -5.59
CA GLY A 485 9.71 13.84 -4.29
C GLY A 485 8.52 13.57 -3.38
N LYS A 486 8.73 13.78 -2.08
CA LYS A 486 7.88 13.33 -0.99
C LYS A 486 7.04 14.48 -0.43
N GLY A 487 5.81 14.60 -0.88
CA GLY A 487 4.83 15.60 -0.44
C GLY A 487 3.41 15.22 -0.87
N ILE A 488 2.45 16.11 -0.62
CA ILE A 488 1.06 15.94 -1.07
C ILE A 488 0.94 16.50 -2.49
N TYR A 489 0.63 15.65 -3.45
CA TYR A 489 0.45 16.01 -4.86
C TYR A 489 -1.00 16.44 -5.14
N LEU A 490 -1.14 17.64 -5.71
CA LEU A 490 -2.40 18.24 -6.15
C LEU A 490 -2.26 18.75 -7.60
N ALA A 491 -3.36 18.86 -8.34
CA ALA A 491 -3.34 19.37 -9.72
C ALA A 491 -4.45 20.40 -9.97
N ASN A 492 -4.22 21.35 -10.87
CA ASN A 492 -5.27 22.26 -11.35
C ASN A 492 -6.08 21.67 -12.53
N MET A 493 -5.73 20.46 -12.99
CA MET A 493 -6.40 19.77 -14.09
C MET A 493 -7.07 18.48 -13.61
N LEU A 494 -8.40 18.39 -13.73
CA LEU A 494 -9.14 17.16 -13.43
C LEU A 494 -8.65 15.99 -14.29
N GLU A 495 -8.24 16.21 -15.54
CA GLU A 495 -7.63 15.19 -16.42
C GLU A 495 -6.39 14.52 -15.80
N LYS A 496 -5.50 15.31 -15.17
CA LYS A 496 -4.33 14.80 -14.45
C LYS A 496 -4.76 13.94 -13.26
N SER A 497 -5.60 14.47 -12.39
CA SER A 497 -6.02 13.76 -11.17
C SER A 497 -6.87 12.52 -11.48
N LYS A 498 -7.68 12.52 -12.56
CA LYS A 498 -8.44 11.37 -13.06
C LYS A 498 -7.55 10.14 -13.28
N SER A 499 -6.30 10.30 -13.71
CA SER A 499 -5.39 9.17 -14.00
C SER A 499 -5.04 8.32 -12.77
N TYR A 500 -5.13 8.90 -11.57
CA TYR A 500 -4.92 8.23 -10.28
C TYR A 500 -6.19 7.57 -9.74
N VAL A 501 -7.36 7.85 -10.33
CA VAL A 501 -8.63 7.30 -9.86
C VAL A 501 -8.70 5.80 -10.16
N ARG A 502 -9.06 5.03 -9.14
CA ARG A 502 -9.45 3.62 -9.26
C ARG A 502 -10.92 3.51 -8.84
N PRO A 503 -11.85 3.39 -9.81
CA PRO A 503 -13.27 3.28 -9.49
C PRO A 503 -13.60 1.88 -8.95
N THR A 504 -14.71 1.81 -8.20
CA THR A 504 -15.34 0.53 -7.83
C THR A 504 -16.66 0.35 -8.56
N HIS A 505 -17.18 -0.88 -8.61
CA HIS A 505 -18.41 -1.21 -9.32
C HIS A 505 -19.62 -1.09 -8.38
N VAL A 506 -20.53 -0.15 -8.68
CA VAL A 506 -21.74 0.13 -7.89
C VAL A 506 -22.92 0.28 -8.86
N ASP A 507 -24.03 -0.40 -8.58
CA ASP A 507 -25.29 -0.33 -9.36
C ASP A 507 -25.11 -0.52 -10.88
N GLY A 508 -24.19 -1.39 -11.31
CA GLY A 508 -23.91 -1.64 -12.73
C GLY A 508 -22.97 -0.61 -13.38
N HIS A 509 -22.36 0.29 -12.61
CA HIS A 509 -21.52 1.39 -13.10
C HIS A 509 -20.18 1.46 -12.35
N ASN A 510 -19.14 1.95 -13.03
CA ASN A 510 -17.87 2.25 -12.38
C ASN A 510 -17.96 3.65 -11.76
N ILE A 511 -17.90 3.72 -10.43
CA ILE A 511 -17.94 4.97 -9.67
C ILE A 511 -16.55 5.23 -9.08
N GLY A 512 -15.96 6.38 -9.42
CA GLY A 512 -14.71 6.88 -8.86
C GLY A 512 -14.94 8.09 -7.96
N CYS A 513 -13.98 8.37 -7.08
CA CYS A 513 -13.97 9.53 -6.19
C CYS A 513 -12.77 10.43 -6.50
N LEU A 514 -12.97 11.75 -6.43
CA LEU A 514 -11.91 12.74 -6.33
C LEU A 514 -12.21 13.71 -5.20
N PHE A 515 -11.16 14.29 -4.63
CA PHE A 515 -11.26 15.39 -3.69
C PHE A 515 -10.92 16.72 -4.36
N LEU A 516 -11.55 17.78 -3.89
CA LEU A 516 -11.05 19.15 -3.99
C LEU A 516 -10.47 19.57 -2.64
N VAL A 517 -9.26 20.10 -2.69
CA VAL A 517 -8.40 20.36 -1.55
C VAL A 517 -8.02 21.83 -1.58
N GLU A 518 -8.22 22.54 -0.47
CA GLU A 518 -7.64 23.88 -0.29
C GLU A 518 -6.18 23.72 0.15
N ALA A 519 -5.25 24.31 -0.59
CA ALA A 519 -3.84 24.33 -0.23
C ALA A 519 -3.33 25.77 -0.09
N ALA A 520 -2.69 26.06 1.04
CA ALA A 520 -2.02 27.33 1.32
C ALA A 520 -0.61 27.30 0.70
N LEU A 521 -0.52 27.65 -0.59
CA LEU A 521 0.70 27.44 -1.38
C LEU A 521 1.79 28.48 -1.10
N GLY A 522 1.44 29.66 -0.58
CA GLY A 522 2.39 30.73 -0.32
C GLY A 522 3.20 31.10 -1.56
N LYS A 523 4.50 31.30 -1.36
CA LYS A 523 5.48 31.52 -2.42
C LYS A 523 5.95 30.17 -2.98
N MET A 524 5.56 29.86 -4.20
CA MET A 524 5.84 28.59 -4.89
C MET A 524 7.23 28.61 -5.55
N HIS A 525 8.00 27.52 -5.41
CA HIS A 525 9.21 27.29 -6.20
C HIS A 525 8.87 26.60 -7.50
N GLU A 526 9.15 27.23 -8.65
CA GLU A 526 8.78 26.68 -9.96
C GLU A 526 9.88 25.79 -10.56
N ILE A 527 9.51 24.58 -10.99
CA ILE A 527 10.40 23.63 -11.69
C ILE A 527 9.77 23.18 -13.02
N ARG A 528 10.63 22.80 -13.99
CA ARG A 528 10.24 22.25 -15.32
C ARG A 528 10.86 20.87 -15.61
N GLN A 529 11.58 20.30 -14.64
CA GLN A 529 12.20 18.98 -14.70
C GLN A 529 11.95 18.25 -13.39
N ASP A 530 11.93 16.93 -13.44
CA ASP A 530 11.70 16.06 -12.29
C ASP A 530 12.81 16.23 -11.23
N ASP A 531 12.43 16.37 -9.96
CA ASP A 531 13.35 16.24 -8.82
C ASP A 531 12.69 15.38 -7.72
N SER A 532 12.88 14.07 -7.85
CA SER A 532 12.36 13.05 -6.93
C SER A 532 13.00 13.06 -5.53
N ARG A 533 13.98 13.94 -5.27
CA ARG A 533 14.72 14.00 -3.99
C ARG A 533 14.14 15.01 -3.02
N LEU A 534 13.20 15.85 -3.47
CA LEU A 534 12.58 16.88 -2.64
C LEU A 534 11.80 16.26 -1.47
N THR A 535 12.07 16.72 -0.26
CA THR A 535 11.37 16.31 0.97
C THR A 535 10.80 17.52 1.73
N LYS A 536 11.03 18.72 1.19
CA LYS A 536 10.53 20.02 1.63
C LYS A 536 10.66 21.01 0.47
N ALA A 537 9.93 22.11 0.53
CA ALA A 537 10.15 23.23 -0.38
C ALA A 537 11.59 23.79 -0.22
N PRO A 538 12.24 24.28 -1.30
CA PRO A 538 13.53 24.94 -1.21
C PRO A 538 13.50 26.19 -0.32
N ALA A 539 14.67 26.60 0.20
CA ALA A 539 14.76 27.70 1.17
C ALA A 539 14.15 29.00 0.61
N GLY A 540 13.27 29.63 1.40
CA GLY A 540 12.56 30.85 1.00
C GLY A 540 11.35 30.62 0.07
N TYR A 541 10.80 29.40 0.05
CA TYR A 541 9.56 29.01 -0.62
C TYR A 541 8.75 28.09 0.31
N ASP A 542 7.42 28.10 0.15
CA ASP A 542 6.48 27.37 1.01
C ASP A 542 5.98 26.07 0.35
N SER A 543 6.00 26.02 -0.98
CA SER A 543 5.53 24.91 -1.82
C SER A 543 6.34 24.80 -3.11
N VAL A 544 6.10 23.77 -3.91
CA VAL A 544 6.70 23.59 -5.24
C VAL A 544 5.60 23.51 -6.30
N LEU A 545 5.82 24.17 -7.43
CA LEU A 545 5.02 24.07 -8.65
C LEU A 545 5.87 23.42 -9.75
N ALA A 546 5.55 22.18 -10.11
CA ALA A 546 6.04 21.58 -11.34
C ALA A 546 5.18 22.09 -12.49
N LYS A 547 5.70 23.05 -13.26
CA LYS A 547 4.97 23.79 -14.28
C LYS A 547 4.77 22.93 -15.53
N GLY A 548 3.52 22.67 -15.88
CA GLY A 548 3.11 21.88 -17.03
C GLY A 548 2.98 22.69 -18.32
N THR A 549 3.00 21.99 -19.45
CA THR A 549 2.75 22.57 -20.78
C THR A 549 1.26 22.88 -21.06
N LEU A 550 0.33 22.22 -20.36
CA LEU A 550 -1.13 22.38 -20.46
C LEU A 550 -1.71 22.68 -19.08
N HIS A 551 -2.40 23.81 -18.94
CA HIS A 551 -3.03 24.22 -17.68
C HIS A 551 -4.26 25.10 -17.94
N PRO A 552 -5.15 25.34 -16.96
CA PRO A 552 -6.24 26.30 -17.08
C PRO A 552 -5.73 27.71 -17.35
N ASN A 553 -6.49 28.51 -18.10
CA ASN A 553 -6.17 29.92 -18.34
C ASN A 553 -6.25 30.73 -17.02
N PRO A 554 -5.14 31.30 -16.51
CA PRO A 554 -5.15 32.02 -15.24
C PRO A 554 -6.01 33.30 -15.25
N ASP A 555 -6.22 33.90 -16.42
CA ASP A 555 -7.05 35.11 -16.59
C ASP A 555 -8.55 34.82 -16.39
N GLU A 556 -8.94 33.54 -16.41
CA GLU A 556 -10.31 33.05 -16.17
C GLU A 556 -10.46 32.44 -14.76
N ASP A 557 -9.44 32.53 -13.90
CA ASP A 557 -9.51 32.05 -12.50
C ASP A 557 -10.61 32.79 -11.71
N ARG A 558 -11.37 32.04 -10.90
CA ARG A 558 -12.34 32.64 -9.95
C ARG A 558 -11.74 32.66 -8.54
N ILE A 559 -12.09 33.68 -7.77
CA ILE A 559 -11.88 33.70 -6.32
C ILE A 559 -13.21 33.34 -5.65
N VAL A 560 -13.16 32.44 -4.66
CA VAL A 560 -14.29 32.08 -3.81
C VAL A 560 -13.90 32.27 -2.35
N GLN A 561 -14.88 32.64 -1.53
CA GLN A 561 -14.70 32.81 -0.09
C GLN A 561 -15.01 31.50 0.63
N LEU A 562 -14.01 30.89 1.26
CA LEU A 562 -14.14 29.70 2.09
C LEU A 562 -13.71 30.01 3.52
N ASP A 563 -14.67 29.98 4.45
CA ASP A 563 -14.51 30.32 5.87
C ASP A 563 -13.76 31.66 6.13
N GLY A 564 -13.98 32.67 5.27
CA GLY A 564 -13.36 34.00 5.37
C GLY A 564 -12.06 34.19 4.58
N GLN A 565 -11.54 33.13 3.94
CA GLN A 565 -10.33 33.18 3.12
C GLN A 565 -10.65 33.26 1.62
N ASP A 566 -9.91 34.11 0.90
CA ASP A 566 -9.93 34.17 -0.56
C ASP A 566 -9.18 32.95 -1.15
N VAL A 567 -9.93 31.99 -1.67
CA VAL A 567 -9.39 30.77 -2.30
C VAL A 567 -9.57 30.84 -3.81
N ARG A 568 -8.48 30.67 -4.55
CA ARG A 568 -8.48 30.70 -6.01
C ARG A 568 -8.84 29.34 -6.60
N VAL A 569 -9.74 29.33 -7.58
CA VAL A 569 -10.18 28.14 -8.31
C VAL A 569 -9.82 28.28 -9.78
N ASN A 570 -9.03 27.35 -10.30
CA ASN A 570 -8.50 27.39 -11.68
C ASN A 570 -9.56 26.93 -12.72
N VAL A 571 -10.69 27.64 -12.80
CA VAL A 571 -11.84 27.27 -13.65
C VAL A 571 -11.64 27.58 -15.13
N GLY A 572 -10.54 28.21 -15.52
CA GLY A 572 -10.28 28.64 -16.89
C GLY A 572 -10.20 27.51 -17.92
N ARG A 573 -10.46 27.84 -19.19
CA ARG A 573 -10.28 26.90 -20.31
C ARG A 573 -8.82 26.48 -20.45
N PRO A 574 -8.50 25.24 -20.85
CA PRO A 574 -7.11 24.80 -20.99
C PRO A 574 -6.35 25.56 -22.07
N VAL A 575 -5.16 26.05 -21.73
CA VAL A 575 -4.20 26.72 -22.62
C VAL A 575 -2.88 25.96 -22.65
N THR A 576 -2.20 25.98 -23.79
CA THR A 576 -0.91 25.30 -23.98
C THR A 576 0.22 26.30 -24.14
N LEU A 577 1.28 26.15 -23.35
CA LEU A 577 2.53 26.92 -23.49
C LEU A 577 3.23 26.50 -24.79
N LYS A 578 3.31 27.42 -25.76
CA LYS A 578 3.77 27.09 -27.13
C LYS A 578 5.28 27.11 -27.35
N ASN A 579 6.06 27.71 -26.44
CA ASN A 579 7.51 27.92 -26.60
C ASN A 579 8.34 27.57 -25.34
N GLU A 580 7.81 26.76 -24.42
CA GLU A 580 8.51 26.34 -23.21
C GLU A 580 8.72 24.83 -23.17
N HIS A 581 9.89 24.41 -22.70
CA HIS A 581 10.20 23.00 -22.47
C HIS A 581 9.99 22.64 -21.00
N SER A 582 9.06 21.71 -20.74
CA SER A 582 8.86 21.07 -19.44
C SER A 582 8.69 19.57 -19.61
N SER A 583 9.20 18.78 -18.67
CA SER A 583 8.90 17.35 -18.58
C SER A 583 7.47 17.08 -18.08
N PHE A 584 6.75 18.11 -17.63
CA PHE A 584 5.39 18.01 -17.11
C PHE A 584 4.36 18.38 -18.19
N HIS A 585 3.35 17.53 -18.37
CA HIS A 585 2.24 17.85 -19.25
C HIS A 585 1.22 18.77 -18.57
N HIS A 586 0.87 18.48 -17.32
CA HIS A 586 -0.04 19.28 -16.49
C HIS A 586 0.73 19.92 -15.33
N ASP A 587 0.23 21.03 -14.78
CA ASP A 587 0.78 21.60 -13.54
C ASP A 587 0.55 20.60 -12.38
N GLU A 588 1.60 20.35 -11.59
CA GLU A 588 1.54 19.59 -10.34
C GLU A 588 2.00 20.49 -9.19
N TYR A 589 1.17 20.64 -8.16
CA TYR A 589 1.40 21.47 -6.99
C TYR A 589 1.71 20.58 -5.78
N LEU A 590 2.76 20.92 -5.04
CA LEU A 590 3.22 20.15 -3.90
C LEU A 590 3.37 20.99 -2.64
N VAL A 591 2.70 20.53 -1.58
CA VAL A 591 2.96 20.96 -0.20
C VAL A 591 3.68 19.84 0.56
N TYR A 592 4.52 20.23 1.52
CA TYR A 592 5.44 19.33 2.23
C TYR A 592 5.14 19.21 3.73
N GLN A 593 4.02 19.77 4.17
CA GLN A 593 3.45 19.61 5.50
C GLN A 593 1.97 19.27 5.36
N GLU A 594 1.46 18.31 6.13
CA GLU A 594 0.06 17.86 6.03
C GLU A 594 -0.95 18.96 6.40
N SER A 595 -0.54 19.88 7.27
CA SER A 595 -1.30 21.07 7.70
C SER A 595 -1.33 22.21 6.68
N GLN A 596 -0.53 22.19 5.60
CA GLN A 596 -0.62 23.19 4.52
C GLN A 596 -1.84 22.98 3.61
N GLN A 597 -2.66 21.96 3.86
CA GLN A 597 -3.85 21.66 3.09
C GLN A 597 -5.03 21.27 4.00
N ARG A 598 -6.25 21.39 3.47
CA ARG A 598 -7.45 20.79 4.05
C ARG A 598 -8.41 20.28 2.97
N LEU A 599 -9.10 19.19 3.25
CA LEU A 599 -10.17 18.69 2.39
C LEU A 599 -11.33 19.69 2.37
N ARG A 600 -11.86 19.99 1.17
CA ARG A 600 -13.02 20.87 1.01
C ARG A 600 -14.22 20.20 0.38
N TYR A 601 -14.01 19.36 -0.64
CA TYR A 601 -15.08 18.59 -1.25
C TYR A 601 -14.63 17.18 -1.59
N ILE A 602 -15.58 16.24 -1.55
CA ILE A 602 -15.46 14.96 -2.24
C ILE A 602 -16.53 14.90 -3.33
N ILE A 603 -16.16 14.41 -4.51
CA ILE A 603 -17.04 14.32 -5.67
C ILE A 603 -16.98 12.90 -6.22
N THR A 604 -18.16 12.33 -6.46
CA THR A 604 -18.30 11.03 -7.12
C THR A 604 -18.57 11.20 -8.61
N PHE A 605 -17.93 10.37 -9.42
CA PHE A 605 -18.08 10.37 -10.87
C PHE A 605 -18.39 8.98 -11.37
N LYS A 606 -19.37 8.88 -12.26
CA LYS A 606 -19.53 7.73 -13.15
C LYS A 606 -18.48 7.82 -14.27
N MET A 607 -17.75 6.73 -14.51
CA MET A 607 -16.56 6.64 -15.38
C MET A 607 -16.70 5.60 -16.48
#